data_AF-A0A947U4N7-F1
#
_entry.id   AF-A0A947U4N7-F1
#
_cell.length_a   1.000
_cell.length_b   1.000
_cell.length_c   1.000
_cell.angle_alpha   90.00
_cell.angle_beta   90.00
_cell.angle_gamma   90.00
#
_symmetry.space_group_name_H-M   'P 1'
#
loop_
_entity.id
_entity.type
_entity.pdbx_description
1 polymer ?
#
loop_
_entity_poly.entity_id
_entity_poly.type
_entity_poly.pdbx_seq_one_letter_code
_entity_poly.pdbx_strand_id
1 'polypeptide(L)'
;MISTPHFQSHAQQQAMLGCAAKLDPAKHPRRYAQLQARQRLNKEVRWLDQENSMPGILYARERLNQMRLERRAKQAEQIKPLAATGETIIGMARAIGSTPRTILSLLDEFKITRGPKMNLEA
;
A
#
# COMPACT_ATOMS: atom_id res chain seq x y z
N MET A 1 -56.34 28.68 10.36
CA MET A 1 -55.32 28.56 9.29
C MET A 1 -53.95 28.69 9.95
N ILE A 2 -53.17 27.62 10.04
CA ILE A 2 -51.85 27.66 10.67
C ILE A 2 -50.85 28.14 9.62
N SER A 3 -50.28 29.33 9.83
CA SER A 3 -49.21 29.88 8.99
C SER A 3 -47.96 29.01 9.13
N THR A 4 -47.47 28.43 8.02
CA THR A 4 -46.21 27.68 8.01
C THR A 4 -45.03 28.66 8.05
N PRO A 5 -44.06 28.49 8.97
CA PRO A 5 -42.90 29.37 9.03
C PRO A 5 -42.05 29.27 7.76
N HIS A 6 -41.64 30.42 7.22
CA HIS A 6 -40.76 30.50 6.05
C HIS A 6 -39.32 30.75 6.52
N PHE A 7 -38.39 29.88 6.14
CA PHE A 7 -36.98 29.97 6.53
C PHE A 7 -36.16 30.50 5.34
N GLN A 8 -35.27 31.46 5.59
CA GLN A 8 -34.43 32.08 4.55
C GLN A 8 -33.18 31.24 4.24
N SER A 9 -32.82 30.30 5.12
CA SER A 9 -31.74 29.34 4.86
C SER A 9 -31.95 28.03 5.63
N HIS A 10 -31.31 26.96 5.13
CA HIS A 10 -31.29 25.66 5.81
C HIS A 10 -30.62 25.74 7.20
N ALA A 11 -29.59 26.60 7.36
CA ALA A 11 -28.95 26.84 8.65
C ALA A 11 -29.92 27.52 9.65
N GLN A 12 -30.71 28.49 9.19
CA GLN A 12 -31.74 29.15 10.01
C GLN A 12 -32.82 28.16 10.45
N GLN A 13 -33.26 27.27 9.55
CA GLN A 13 -34.21 26.21 9.87
C GLN A 13 -33.68 25.25 10.94
N GLN A 14 -32.40 24.84 10.84
CA GLN A 14 -31.77 23.96 11.83
C GLN A 14 -31.58 24.61 13.20
N ALA A 15 -31.28 25.92 13.23
CA ALA A 15 -31.15 26.66 14.48
C ALA A 15 -32.50 26.82 15.19
N MET A 16 -33.59 27.07 14.44
CA MET A 16 -34.92 27.33 15.00
C MET A 16 -35.69 26.06 15.40
N LEU A 17 -35.67 25.03 14.56
CA LEU A 17 -36.39 23.76 14.80
C LEU A 17 -35.54 22.73 15.56
N GLY A 18 -34.26 23.04 15.77
CA GLY A 18 -33.25 22.06 16.16
C GLY A 18 -32.90 21.13 15.02
N CYS A 19 -31.78 20.43 15.18
CA CYS A 19 -31.35 19.45 14.20
C CYS A 19 -31.95 18.08 14.57
N ALA A 20 -32.86 17.55 13.75
CA ALA A 20 -33.29 16.15 13.82
C ALA A 20 -32.14 15.14 13.52
N ALA A 21 -30.90 15.61 13.36
CA ALA A 21 -29.75 14.78 12.99
C ALA A 21 -29.28 13.83 14.09
N LYS A 22 -29.60 14.09 15.37
CA LYS A 22 -29.28 13.14 16.45
C LYS A 22 -30.47 12.22 16.67
N LEU A 23 -30.46 11.13 15.92
CA LEU A 23 -31.50 10.11 16.00
C LEU A 23 -31.39 9.38 17.34
N ASP A 24 -32.39 9.52 18.20
CA ASP A 24 -32.43 8.88 19.52
C ASP A 24 -32.59 7.35 19.35
N PRO A 25 -31.63 6.54 19.82
CA PRO A 25 -31.68 5.08 19.70
C PRO A 25 -32.89 4.45 20.41
N ALA A 26 -33.35 5.05 21.52
CA ALA A 26 -34.44 4.52 22.31
C ALA A 26 -35.80 4.74 21.64
N LYS A 27 -35.99 5.91 21.01
CA LYS A 27 -37.24 6.27 20.32
C LYS A 27 -37.34 5.66 18.93
N HIS A 28 -36.21 5.49 18.23
CA HIS A 28 -36.19 5.04 16.84
C HIS A 28 -35.06 4.03 16.55
N PRO A 29 -35.08 2.85 17.19
CA PRO A 29 -33.97 1.88 17.15
C PRO A 29 -33.65 1.40 15.73
N ARG A 30 -34.68 1.13 14.91
CA ARG A 30 -34.50 0.67 13.51
C ARG A 30 -33.80 1.71 12.64
N ARG A 31 -34.23 2.98 12.71
CA ARG A 31 -33.63 4.07 11.95
C ARG A 31 -32.20 4.36 12.43
N TYR A 32 -31.94 4.22 13.73
CA TYR A 32 -30.61 4.40 14.31
C TYR A 32 -29.64 3.31 13.83
N ALA A 33 -30.07 2.05 13.83
CA ALA A 33 -29.28 0.93 13.30
C ALA A 33 -28.95 1.11 11.81
N GLN A 34 -29.93 1.56 10.99
CA GLN A 34 -29.69 1.87 9.58
C GLN A 34 -28.70 3.02 9.38
N LEU A 35 -28.78 4.07 10.20
CA LEU A 35 -27.83 5.17 10.17
C LEU A 35 -26.41 4.69 10.51
N GLN A 36 -26.25 3.87 11.55
CA GLN A 36 -24.95 3.29 11.89
C GLN A 36 -24.40 2.40 10.76
N ALA A 37 -25.23 1.55 10.16
CA ALA A 37 -24.82 0.69 9.04
C ALA A 37 -24.32 1.52 7.84
N ARG A 38 -25.04 2.59 7.48
CA ARG A 38 -24.61 3.53 6.44
C ARG A 38 -23.30 4.24 6.77
N GLN A 39 -23.11 4.66 8.02
CA GLN A 39 -21.87 5.30 8.45
C GLN A 39 -20.67 4.34 8.39
N ARG A 40 -20.86 3.07 8.75
CA ARG A 40 -19.82 2.04 8.62
C ARG A 40 -19.43 1.84 7.16
N LEU A 41 -20.42 1.61 6.29
CA LEU A 41 -20.21 1.42 4.86
C LEU A 41 -19.53 2.66 4.22
N ASN A 42 -19.96 3.88 4.55
CA ASN A 42 -19.34 5.09 4.04
C ASN A 42 -17.88 5.27 4.50
N LYS A 43 -17.53 4.80 5.70
CA LYS A 43 -16.13 4.80 6.16
C LYS A 43 -15.29 3.80 5.36
N GLU A 44 -15.83 2.61 5.10
CA GLU A 44 -15.17 1.57 4.30
C GLU A 44 -14.97 2.04 2.85
N VAL A 45 -16.00 2.63 2.22
CA VAL A 45 -15.92 3.18 0.86
C VAL A 45 -14.90 4.32 0.79
N ARG A 46 -14.88 5.23 1.78
CA ARG A 46 -13.88 6.32 1.82
C ARG A 46 -12.45 5.81 1.94
N TRP A 47 -12.22 4.71 2.67
CA TRP A 47 -10.91 4.08 2.78
C TRP A 47 -10.49 3.48 1.43
N LEU A 48 -11.39 2.76 0.76
CA LEU A 48 -11.16 2.24 -0.59
C LEU A 48 -10.90 3.36 -1.60
N ASP A 49 -11.65 4.45 -1.56
CA ASP A 49 -11.46 5.61 -2.44
C ASP A 49 -10.11 6.30 -2.19
N GLN A 50 -9.66 6.33 -0.94
CA GLN A 50 -8.37 6.91 -0.57
C GLN A 50 -7.20 6.05 -1.06
N GLU A 51 -7.27 4.73 -0.94
CA GLU A 51 -6.24 3.81 -1.43
C GLU A 51 -6.22 3.73 -2.96
N ASN A 52 -7.40 3.76 -3.59
CA ASN A 52 -7.54 3.77 -5.06
C ASN A 52 -7.42 5.16 -5.67
N SER A 53 -7.24 6.19 -4.85
CA SER A 53 -6.90 7.53 -5.34
C SER A 53 -5.52 7.51 -6.00
N MET A 54 -5.31 8.36 -7.01
CA MET A 54 -4.00 8.48 -7.66
C MET A 54 -2.84 8.69 -6.66
N PRO A 55 -2.96 9.55 -5.62
CA PRO A 55 -1.94 9.65 -4.58
C PRO A 55 -1.69 8.34 -3.81
N GLY A 56 -2.75 7.61 -3.46
CA GLY A 56 -2.65 6.31 -2.77
C GLY A 56 -1.93 5.26 -3.60
N ILE A 57 -2.27 5.16 -4.89
CA ILE A 57 -1.64 4.25 -5.85
C ILE A 57 -0.15 4.58 -6.03
N LEU A 58 0.19 5.86 -6.18
CA LEU A 58 1.57 6.31 -6.33
C LEU A 58 2.40 5.98 -5.08
N TYR A 59 1.87 6.28 -3.90
CA TYR A 59 2.52 5.93 -2.63
C TYR A 59 2.75 4.41 -2.49
N ALA A 60 1.74 3.59 -2.78
CA ALA A 60 1.87 2.14 -2.76
C ALA A 60 2.93 1.63 -3.75
N ARG A 61 2.98 2.23 -4.96
CA ARG A 61 3.98 1.90 -5.98
C ARG A 61 5.40 2.27 -5.54
N GLU A 62 5.60 3.44 -4.96
CA GLU A 62 6.88 3.87 -4.41
C GLU A 62 7.35 2.94 -3.30
N ARG A 63 6.46 2.60 -2.36
CA ARG A 63 6.75 1.66 -1.28
C ARG A 63 7.14 0.28 -1.80
N LEU A 64 6.44 -0.24 -2.81
CA LEU A 64 6.79 -1.50 -3.47
C LEU A 64 8.16 -1.43 -4.14
N ASN A 65 8.49 -0.32 -4.80
CA ASN A 65 9.79 -0.12 -5.42
C ASN A 65 10.91 -0.07 -4.38
N GLN A 66 10.70 0.63 -3.25
CA GLN A 66 11.67 0.65 -2.14
C GLN A 66 11.92 -0.75 -1.59
N MET A 67 10.87 -1.53 -1.30
CA MET A 67 11.02 -2.90 -0.82
C MET A 67 11.76 -3.81 -1.83
N ARG A 68 11.55 -3.59 -3.14
CA ARG A 68 12.27 -4.31 -4.20
C ARG A 68 13.76 -3.94 -4.20
N LEU A 69 14.08 -2.65 -4.11
CA LEU A 69 15.46 -2.16 -4.05
C LEU A 69 16.19 -2.71 -2.81
N GLU A 70 15.55 -2.66 -1.64
CA GLU A 70 16.11 -3.22 -0.41
C GLU A 70 16.40 -4.72 -0.53
N ARG A 71 15.47 -5.49 -1.10
CA ARG A 71 15.66 -6.92 -1.33
C ARG A 71 16.83 -7.18 -2.27
N ARG A 72 16.91 -6.43 -3.38
CA ARG A 72 18.00 -6.56 -4.36
C ARG A 72 19.35 -6.17 -3.75
N ALA A 73 19.40 -5.11 -2.95
CA ALA A 73 20.61 -4.72 -2.22
C ALA A 73 21.08 -5.83 -1.26
N LYS A 74 20.17 -6.45 -0.50
CA LYS A 74 20.51 -7.60 0.36
C LYS A 74 21.05 -8.79 -0.45
N GLN A 75 20.45 -9.09 -1.60
CA GLN A 75 20.95 -10.14 -2.48
C GLN A 75 22.33 -9.78 -3.06
N ALA A 76 22.55 -8.52 -3.44
CA ALA A 76 23.84 -8.05 -3.92
C ALA A 76 24.94 -8.22 -2.86
N GLU A 77 24.67 -7.90 -1.59
CA GLU A 77 25.61 -8.16 -0.48
C GLU A 77 25.96 -9.65 -0.35
N GLN A 78 25.00 -10.56 -0.58
CA GLN A 78 25.25 -12.01 -0.59
C GLN A 78 26.06 -12.47 -1.81
N ILE A 79 25.89 -11.80 -2.98
CA ILE A 79 26.63 -12.11 -4.21
C ILE A 79 28.09 -11.67 -4.12
N LYS A 80 28.38 -10.52 -3.51
CA LYS A 80 29.75 -9.95 -3.41
C LYS A 80 30.83 -10.98 -3.03
N PRO A 81 30.70 -11.75 -1.93
CA PRO A 81 31.72 -12.74 -1.58
C PRO A 81 31.85 -13.86 -2.62
N LEU A 82 30.73 -14.36 -3.16
CA LEU A 82 30.73 -15.41 -4.18
C LEU A 82 31.34 -14.93 -5.51
N ALA A 83 31.10 -13.67 -5.86
CA ALA A 83 31.71 -13.05 -7.02
C ALA A 83 33.22 -12.84 -6.82
N ALA A 84 33.63 -12.44 -5.61
CA ALA A 84 35.04 -12.27 -5.26
C ALA A 84 35.81 -13.59 -5.28
N THR A 85 35.19 -14.70 -4.87
CA THR A 85 35.79 -16.04 -4.98
C THR A 85 35.87 -16.56 -6.41
N GLY A 86 35.25 -15.89 -7.38
CA GLY A 86 35.26 -16.32 -8.79
C GLY A 86 34.27 -17.44 -9.10
N GLU A 87 33.22 -17.59 -8.29
CA GLU A 87 32.14 -18.55 -8.47
C GLU A 87 31.46 -18.39 -9.84
N THR A 88 30.94 -19.47 -10.41
CA THR A 88 30.18 -19.37 -11.66
C THR A 88 28.80 -18.73 -11.42
N ILE A 89 28.22 -18.10 -12.45
CA ILE A 89 26.87 -17.52 -12.35
C ILE A 89 25.84 -18.58 -11.94
N ILE A 90 26.00 -19.82 -12.41
CA ILE A 90 25.12 -20.95 -12.08
C ILE A 90 25.31 -21.33 -10.60
N GLY A 91 26.54 -21.36 -10.10
CA GLY A 91 26.86 -21.59 -8.68
C GLY A 91 26.23 -20.53 -7.78
N MET A 92 26.41 -19.25 -8.10
CA MET A 92 25.77 -18.14 -7.39
C MET A 92 24.25 -18.23 -7.39
N ALA A 93 23.66 -18.55 -8.55
CA ALA A 93 22.22 -18.72 -8.72
C ALA A 93 21.67 -19.83 -7.81
N ARG A 94 22.37 -20.96 -7.72
CA ARG A 94 22.00 -22.07 -6.81
C ARG A 94 22.17 -21.68 -5.34
N ALA A 95 23.27 -21.04 -4.98
CA ALA A 95 23.55 -20.65 -3.59
C ALA A 95 22.51 -19.67 -3.03
N ILE A 96 22.05 -18.72 -3.86
CA ILE A 96 21.10 -17.67 -3.45
C ILE A 96 19.64 -18.06 -3.74
N GLY A 97 19.41 -19.15 -4.48
CA GLY A 97 18.06 -19.57 -4.90
C GLY A 97 17.42 -18.57 -5.87
N SER A 98 18.20 -18.00 -6.78
CA SER A 98 17.75 -17.01 -7.78
C SER A 98 18.09 -17.47 -9.19
N THR A 99 17.45 -16.88 -10.20
CA THR A 99 17.75 -17.25 -11.59
C THR A 99 19.11 -16.69 -12.04
N PRO A 100 19.84 -17.35 -12.96
CA PRO A 100 21.08 -16.83 -13.53
C PRO A 100 20.94 -15.42 -14.12
N ARG A 101 19.78 -15.13 -14.74
CA ARG A 101 19.45 -13.81 -15.30
C ARG A 101 19.35 -12.75 -14.21
N THR A 102 18.79 -13.10 -13.05
CA THR A 102 18.73 -12.21 -11.88
C THR A 102 20.13 -11.90 -11.36
N ILE A 103 21.01 -12.91 -11.24
CA ILE A 103 22.40 -12.70 -10.82
C ILE A 103 23.12 -11.76 -11.78
N LEU A 104 23.03 -11.98 -13.10
CA LEU A 104 23.62 -11.09 -14.10
C LEU A 104 23.13 -9.64 -13.96
N SER A 105 21.82 -9.47 -13.78
CA SER A 105 21.23 -8.15 -13.58
C SER A 105 21.72 -7.48 -12.29
N LEU A 106 21.91 -8.23 -11.20
CA LEU A 106 22.43 -7.70 -9.94
C LEU A 106 23.93 -7.35 -10.05
N LEU A 107 24.73 -8.16 -10.74
CA LEU A 107 26.14 -7.87 -10.96
C LEU A 107 26.33 -6.56 -11.75
N ASP A 108 25.53 -6.35 -12.78
CA ASP A 108 25.55 -5.13 -13.60
C ASP A 108 25.04 -3.91 -12.81
N GLU A 109 23.87 -4.03 -12.18
CA GLU A 109 23.24 -2.95 -11.40
C GLU A 109 24.13 -2.46 -10.24
N PHE A 110 24.79 -3.37 -9.53
CA PHE A 110 25.66 -3.05 -8.39
C PHE A 110 27.15 -2.97 -8.76
N LYS A 111 27.50 -3.07 -10.05
CA LYS A 111 28.87 -3.02 -10.57
C LYS A 111 29.85 -3.94 -9.83
N ILE A 112 29.40 -5.15 -9.50
CA ILE A 112 30.20 -6.13 -8.77
C ILE A 112 31.17 -6.79 -9.76
N THR A 113 32.47 -6.59 -9.53
CA THR A 113 33.53 -7.26 -10.30
C THR A 113 33.63 -8.72 -9.88
N ARG A 114 33.77 -9.61 -10.87
CA ARG A 114 34.01 -11.03 -10.61
C ARG A 114 35.51 -11.29 -10.55
N GLY A 115 35.93 -12.05 -9.54
CA GLY A 115 37.29 -12.57 -9.42
C GLY A 115 37.65 -13.54 -10.56
N PRO A 116 38.93 -13.91 -10.67
CA PRO A 116 39.37 -14.89 -11.67
C PRO A 116 38.56 -16.17 -11.52
N LYS A 117 38.12 -16.73 -12.66
CA LYS A 117 37.24 -17.90 -12.69
C LYS A 117 37.89 -19.01 -11.88
N MET A 118 37.21 -19.47 -10.82
CA MET A 118 37.60 -20.72 -10.16
C MET A 118 37.49 -21.83 -11.21
N ASN A 119 38.62 -22.44 -11.55
CA ASN A 119 38.63 -23.73 -12.22
C ASN A 119 38.15 -24.74 -11.17
N LEU A 120 36.83 -24.90 -11.07
CA LEU A 120 36.23 -26.06 -10.41
C LEU A 120 36.53 -27.24 -11.34
N GLU A 121 37.71 -27.87 -11.16
CA GLU A 121 38.00 -29.17 -11.72
C GLU A 121 37.03 -30.19 -11.11
N ALA A 122 36.37 -30.93 -12.00
CA ALA A 122 35.62 -32.19 -11.83
C ALA A 122 34.47 -32.24 -10.79
#